data_AF-A0A9Q4GIJ7-F1
#
_entry.id   AF-A0A9Q4GIJ7-F1
#
_cell.length_a   1.000
_cell.length_b   1.000
_cell.length_c   1.000
_cell.angle_alpha   90.00
_cell.angle_beta   90.00
_cell.angle_gamma   90.00
#
_symmetry.space_group_name_H-M   'P 1'
#
loop_
_entity.id
_entity.type
_entity.pdbx_description
1 polymer ?
#
loop_
_entity_poly.entity_id
_entity_poly.type
_entity_poly.pdbx_seq_one_letter_code
_entity_poly.pdbx_strand_id
1 'polypeptide(L)'
;MVNVVGCFALGYVLYAVRLGTVSEKTRVFTATGFVSSFTTYSTFAVDVFVSRPGVAVVYIAASYVSGFAAVAVGSGIAIYRTEGTA
;
A
#
# COMPACT_ATOMS: atom_id res chain seq x y z
N MET A 1 -3.52 0.38 -10.28
CA MET A 1 -3.98 1.54 -9.47
C MET A 1 -4.51 1.12 -8.10
N VAL A 2 -5.46 0.17 -8.03
CA VAL A 2 -5.97 -0.34 -6.74
C VAL A 2 -4.86 -0.83 -5.79
N ASN A 3 -3.87 -1.58 -6.31
CA ASN A 3 -2.75 -2.06 -5.51
C ASN A 3 -1.89 -0.92 -4.95
N VAL A 4 -1.64 0.13 -5.75
CA VAL A 4 -0.86 1.31 -5.33
C VAL A 4 -1.60 2.09 -4.24
N VAL A 5 -2.91 2.28 -4.40
CA VAL A 5 -3.75 2.96 -3.40
C VAL A 5 -3.83 2.12 -2.11
N GLY A 6 -3.92 0.79 -2.23
CA GLY A 6 -3.86 -0.12 -1.08
C GLY A 6 -2.52 -0.04 -0.34
N CYS A 7 -1.40 -0.01 -1.06
CA CYS A 7 -0.06 0.20 -0.51
C CYS A 7 0.06 1.55 0.23
N PHE A 8 -0.48 2.62 -0.34
CA PHE A 8 -0.54 3.93 0.31
C PHE A 8 -1.31 3.88 1.62
N ALA A 9 -2.53 3.34 1.59
CA ALA A 9 -3.38 3.21 2.78
C ALA A 9 -2.72 2.35 3.86
N LEU A 10 -2.08 1.25 3.46
CA LEU A 10 -1.36 0.37 4.38
C LEU A 10 -0.20 1.09 5.06
N GLY A 11 0.62 1.84 4.30
CA GLY A 11 1.72 2.65 4.85
C GLY A 11 1.23 3.65 5.89
N TYR A 12 0.17 4.39 5.58
CA TYR A 12 -0.44 5.33 6.52
C TYR A 12 -0.93 4.65 7.80
N VAL A 13 -1.72 3.57 7.68
CA VAL A 13 -2.34 2.89 8.84
C VAL A 13 -1.29 2.25 9.73
N LEU A 14 -0.31 1.54 9.15
CA LEU A 14 0.74 0.88 9.94
C LEU A 14 1.56 1.91 10.72
N TYR A 15 1.90 3.03 10.10
CA TYR A 15 2.69 4.07 10.74
C TYR A 15 1.89 4.86 11.78
N ALA A 16 0.60 5.13 11.51
CA ALA A 16 -0.31 5.76 12.48
C ALA A 16 -0.49 4.90 13.74
N VAL A 17 -0.57 3.57 13.59
CA VAL A 17 -0.60 2.63 14.72
C VAL A 17 0.73 2.63 15.48
N ARG A 18 1.87 2.61 14.76
CA ARG A 18 3.20 2.67 15.36
C ARG A 18 3.41 3.94 16.20
N LEU A 19 2.84 5.06 15.76
CA LEU A 19 2.87 6.33 16.47
C LEU A 19 1.82 6.46 17.58
N GLY A 20 1.01 5.42 17.83
CA GLY A 20 -0.02 5.41 18.88
C GLY A 20 -1.28 6.22 18.56
N THR A 21 -1.38 6.79 17.36
CA THR A 21 -2.57 7.59 16.95
C THR A 21 -3.78 6.74 16.58
N VAL A 22 -3.58 5.45 16.29
CA VAL A 22 -4.62 4.51 15.86
C VAL A 22 -4.51 3.21 16.66
N SER A 23 -5.65 2.67 17.08
CA SER A 23 -5.69 1.42 17.84
C SER A 23 -5.33 0.19 17.01
N GLU A 24 -4.81 -0.85 17.66
CA GLU A 24 -4.51 -2.14 17.03
C GLU A 24 -5.74 -2.78 16.37
N LYS A 25 -6.93 -2.60 16.97
CA LYS A 25 -8.20 -3.11 16.41
C LYS A 25 -8.51 -2.47 15.06
N THR A 26 -8.27 -1.16 14.94
CA THR A 26 -8.41 -0.42 13.68
C THR A 26 -7.37 -0.88 12.65
N ARG A 27 -6.15 -1.22 13.09
CA ARG A 27 -5.13 -1.83 12.21
C ARG A 27 -5.65 -3.11 11.58
N VAL A 28 -6.15 -4.04 12.39
CA VAL A 28 -6.61 -5.35 11.91
C VAL A 28 -7.79 -5.19 10.95
N PHE A 29 -8.78 -4.36 11.30
CA PHE A 29 -9.92 -4.11 10.43
C PHE A 29 -9.51 -3.49 9.08
N THR A 30 -8.63 -2.48 9.11
CA THR A 30 -8.28 -1.71 7.90
C THR A 30 -7.23 -2.42 7.06
N ALA A 31 -6.12 -2.88 7.64
CA ALA A 31 -5.04 -3.55 6.92
C ALA A 31 -5.44 -4.98 6.51
N THR A 32 -5.92 -5.78 7.45
CA THR A 32 -6.24 -7.19 7.17
C THR A 32 -7.60 -7.37 6.51
N GLY A 33 -8.59 -6.55 6.87
CA GLY A 33 -9.92 -6.60 6.27
C GLY A 33 -9.99 -5.80 4.97
N PHE A 34 -9.98 -4.47 5.08
CA PHE A 34 -10.28 -3.58 3.97
C PHE A 34 -9.22 -3.60 2.86
N VAL A 35 -7.94 -3.38 3.19
CA VAL A 35 -6.85 -3.35 2.20
C VAL A 35 -6.65 -4.70 1.53
N SER A 36 -6.79 -5.80 2.28
CA SER A 36 -6.75 -7.16 1.72
C SER A 36 -7.86 -7.39 0.69
N SER A 37 -9.07 -6.91 0.95
CA SER A 37 -10.21 -7.04 0.03
C SER A 37 -10.14 -6.08 -1.16
N PHE A 38 -9.44 -4.96 -1.00
CA PHE A 38 -9.33 -3.89 -2.00
C PHE A 38 -8.21 -4.12 -3.02
N THR A 39 -7.13 -4.79 -2.61
CA THR A 39 -6.00 -5.12 -3.49
C THR A 39 -6.18 -6.49 -4.13
N THR A 40 -5.60 -6.70 -5.32
CA THR A 40 -5.73 -7.97 -6.05
C THR A 40 -4.38 -8.41 -6.61
N TYR A 41 -3.91 -9.59 -6.19
CA TYR A 41 -2.73 -10.23 -6.76
C TYR A 41 -3.07 -11.00 -8.04
N SER A 42 -4.26 -11.59 -8.13
CA SER A 42 -4.64 -12.45 -9.27
C SER A 42 -4.70 -11.65 -10.57
N THR A 43 -5.26 -10.44 -10.56
CA THR A 43 -5.29 -9.57 -11.75
C THR A 43 -3.88 -9.20 -12.18
N PHE A 44 -3.00 -8.83 -11.24
CA PHE A 44 -1.59 -8.54 -11.53
C PHE A 44 -0.88 -9.75 -12.14
N ALA A 45 -1.07 -10.95 -11.57
CA ALA A 45 -0.44 -12.17 -12.06
C ALA A 45 -0.91 -12.55 -13.48
N VAL A 46 -2.21 -12.40 -13.76
CA VAL A 46 -2.78 -12.61 -15.09
C VAL A 46 -2.20 -11.61 -16.09
N ASP A 47 -2.17 -10.32 -15.75
CA ASP A 47 -1.60 -9.27 -16.62
C ASP A 47 -0.13 -9.55 -16.97
N VAL A 48 0.66 -9.99 -15.99
CA VAL A 48 2.05 -10.40 -16.18
C VAL A 48 2.14 -11.60 -17.12
N PHE A 49 1.30 -12.62 -16.91
CA PHE A 49 1.33 -13.88 -17.66
C PHE A 49 0.96 -13.71 -19.14
N VAL A 50 -0.03 -12.85 -19.43
CA VAL A 50 -0.48 -12.60 -20.81
C VAL A 50 0.39 -11.59 -21.55
N SER A 51 1.30 -10.90 -20.85
CA SER A 51 2.18 -9.90 -21.42
C SER A 51 3.40 -10.51 -22.10
N ARG A 52 3.94 -9.81 -23.12
CA ARG A 52 5.25 -10.12 -23.70
C ARG A 52 6.34 -10.03 -22.62
N PRO A 53 7.39 -10.88 -22.64
CA PRO A 53 8.39 -10.93 -21.56
C PRO A 53 8.99 -9.56 -21.17
N GLY A 54 9.36 -8.73 -22.14
CA GLY A 54 9.90 -7.39 -21.86
C GLY A 54 8.87 -6.45 -21.21
N VAL A 55 7.61 -6.52 -21.64
CA VAL A 55 6.50 -5.73 -21.06
C VAL A 55 6.18 -6.22 -19.65
N ALA A 56 6.17 -7.54 -19.44
CA ALA A 56 5.95 -8.14 -18.13
C ALA A 56 6.99 -7.67 -17.10
N VAL A 57 8.27 -7.65 -17.47
CA VAL A 57 9.35 -7.16 -16.58
C VAL A 57 9.14 -5.69 -16.22
N VAL A 58 8.82 -4.83 -17.20
CA VAL A 58 8.54 -3.41 -16.95
C VAL A 58 7.31 -3.24 -16.06
N TYR A 59 6.24 -4.01 -16.29
CA TYR A 59 5.02 -3.94 -15.49
C TYR A 59 5.25 -4.39 -14.04
N ILE A 60 6.00 -5.46 -13.82
CA ILE A 60 6.42 -5.92 -12.49
C ILE A 60 7.21 -4.81 -11.80
N ALA A 61 8.27 -4.31 -12.44
CA ALA A 61 9.12 -3.27 -11.86
C ALA A 61 8.32 -1.99 -11.52
N ALA A 62 7.50 -1.51 -12.45
CA ALA A 62 6.65 -0.34 -12.23
C ALA A 62 5.64 -0.55 -11.09
N SER A 63 5.05 -1.76 -11.00
CA SER A 63 4.11 -2.10 -9.92
C SER A 63 4.78 -2.09 -8.55
N TYR A 64 5.96 -2.68 -8.42
CA TYR A 64 6.71 -2.66 -7.17
C TYR A 64 7.21 -1.26 -6.81
N VAL A 65 7.80 -0.53 -7.76
CA VAL A 65 8.31 0.83 -7.52
C VAL A 65 7.17 1.75 -7.07
N SER A 66 6.04 1.74 -7.79
CA SER A 66 4.87 2.56 -7.41
C SER A 66 4.26 2.12 -6.07
N GLY A 67 4.21 0.81 -5.78
CA GLY A 67 3.76 0.28 -4.50
C GLY A 67 4.63 0.75 -3.32
N PHE A 68 5.96 0.63 -3.43
CA PHE A 68 6.88 1.08 -2.39
C PHE A 68 6.87 2.61 -2.22
N ALA A 69 6.83 3.36 -3.33
CA ALA A 69 6.68 4.81 -3.27
C ALA A 69 5.39 5.21 -2.55
N ALA A 70 4.28 4.54 -2.83
CA ALA A 70 3.01 4.77 -2.16
C ALA A 70 3.08 4.50 -0.65
N VAL A 71 3.71 3.41 -0.21
CA VAL A 71 3.94 3.13 1.22
C VAL A 71 4.76 4.25 1.87
N ALA A 72 5.84 4.69 1.22
CA ALA A 72 6.71 5.75 1.74
C ALA A 72 5.94 7.07 1.91
N VAL A 73 5.15 7.47 0.92
CA VAL A 73 4.31 8.68 0.99
C VAL A 73 3.24 8.55 2.08
N GLY A 74 2.53 7.42 2.16
CA GLY A 74 1.51 7.18 3.18
C GLY A 74 2.08 7.24 4.60
N SER A 75 3.25 6.64 4.81
CA SER A 75 3.95 6.66 6.09
C SER A 75 4.43 8.07 6.44
N GLY A 76 4.99 8.80 5.46
CA GLY A 76 5.41 10.19 5.63
C GLY A 76 4.26 11.11 6.07
N ILE A 77 3.08 10.98 5.44
CA ILE A 77 1.90 11.76 5.83
C ILE A 77 1.47 11.46 7.27
N ALA A 78 1.52 10.20 7.69
CA ALA A 78 1.22 9.84 9.07
C ALA A 78 2.17 10.52 10.08
N ILE A 79 3.47 10.59 9.74
CA ILE A 79 4.49 11.29 10.54
C ILE A 79 4.21 12.79 10.65
N TYR A 80 3.99 13.46 9.51
CA TYR A 80 3.72 14.90 9.50
C TYR A 80 2.50 15.28 10.33
N ARG A 81 1.47 14.43 10.38
CA ARG A 81 0.28 14.67 11.20
C ARG A 81 0.55 14.58 12.69
N THR A 82 1.47 13.72 13.11
CA THR A 82 1.85 13.64 14.53
C THR A 82 2.71 14.81 14.97
N GLU A 83 3.61 15.31 14.12
CA GLU A 83 4.45 16.48 14.45
C GLU A 83 3.62 17.77 14.55
N GLY A 84 2.57 17.92 13.74
CA GLY A 84 1.66 19.08 13.81
C GLY A 84 0.67 19.07 14.98
N THR A 85 0.64 18.02 15.79
CA THR A 85 -0.28 17.88 16.95
C THR A 85 0.46 17.95 18.30
N ALA A 86 1.80 18.07 18.29
CA ALA A 86 2.65 18.23 19.47
C ALA A 86 2.98 19.71 19.71
#